data_AF-A0A381S4Y9-F1
#
_entry.id   AF-A0A381S4Y9-F1
#
_cell.length_a   1.000
_cell.length_b   1.000
_cell.length_c   1.000
_cell.angle_alpha   90.00
_cell.angle_beta   90.00
_cell.angle_gamma   90.00
#
_symmetry.space_group_name_H-M   'P 1'
#
loop_
_entity.id
_entity.type
_entity.pdbx_description
1 polymer ?
#
loop_
_entity_poly.entity_id
_entity_poly.type
_entity_poly.pdbx_seq_one_letter_code
_entity_poly.pdbx_strand_id
1 'polypeptide(L)'
;VHAKGQVAHFELSNKISLDNIRDGINQHLRPLPIAILDAKEVNGDFHARFSAQLRSYEYLIINRRSPLTLYKNQAWGVFKQLNINAMKKAAINFEGKHDFNGFRSIDCQASSSIKTIQSCTVKKNKQYIVINVAAKSFLHSQVRIITGTLVDVGKGKISPTNIKKIIESKDRSKAGTTAPAHGLYLLKVEY
;
A
#
# COMPACT_ATOMS: atom_id res chain seq x y z
N VAL A 1 6.83 -0.65 7.01
CA VAL A 1 5.89 0.14 6.17
C VAL A 1 5.49 1.36 6.97
N HIS A 2 4.95 2.39 6.32
CA HIS A 2 4.51 3.63 6.96
C HIS A 2 2.98 3.76 6.88
N ALA A 3 2.41 4.73 7.60
CA ALA A 3 1.00 5.06 7.51
C ALA A 3 0.78 6.57 7.65
N LYS A 4 -0.13 7.11 6.82
CA LYS A 4 -0.64 8.48 6.87
C LYS A 4 -2.08 8.53 7.40
N GLY A 5 -2.84 7.45 7.21
CA GLY A 5 -4.25 7.35 7.60
C GLY A 5 -4.60 6.03 8.26
N GLN A 6 -3.75 5.55 9.17
CA GLN A 6 -4.10 4.39 10.00
C GLN A 6 -5.18 4.79 11.01
N VAL A 7 -6.10 3.87 11.28
CA VAL A 7 -7.18 4.06 12.24
C VAL A 7 -7.21 2.91 13.22
N ALA A 8 -7.39 3.24 14.49
CA ALA A 8 -7.60 2.32 15.59
C ALA A 8 -8.86 2.74 16.37
N HIS A 9 -9.43 1.82 17.13
CA HIS A 9 -10.53 2.10 18.05
C HIS A 9 -10.24 1.42 19.38
N PHE A 10 -10.80 1.98 20.44
CA PHE A 10 -10.75 1.47 21.79
C PHE A 10 -11.93 2.04 22.56
N GLU A 11 -12.26 1.39 23.68
CA GLU A 11 -13.35 1.80 24.55
C GLU A 11 -12.79 2.51 25.78
N LEU A 12 -13.52 3.51 26.27
CA LEU A 12 -13.22 4.23 27.50
C LEU A 12 -14.46 4.24 28.39
N SER A 13 -14.27 3.93 29.68
CA SER A 13 -15.32 4.05 30.69
C SER A 13 -15.53 5.50 31.14
N ASN A 14 -14.49 6.33 31.08
CA ASN A 14 -14.51 7.71 31.53
C ASN A 14 -14.74 8.67 30.36
N LYS A 15 -15.52 9.73 30.60
CA LYS A 15 -15.66 10.84 29.66
C LYS A 15 -14.42 11.73 29.69
N ILE A 16 -13.63 11.67 28.63
CA ILE A 16 -12.47 12.54 28.41
C ILE A 16 -12.73 13.28 27.09
N SER A 17 -12.49 14.59 27.06
CA SER A 17 -12.62 15.36 25.81
C SER A 17 -11.66 14.81 24.74
N LEU A 18 -12.12 14.78 23.49
CA LEU A 18 -11.37 14.21 22.36
C LEU A 18 -9.96 14.83 22.20
N ASP A 19 -9.83 16.14 22.40
CA ASP A 19 -8.52 16.82 22.38
C ASP A 19 -7.56 16.30 23.46
N ASN A 20 -8.04 16.14 24.70
CA ASN A 20 -7.24 15.56 25.79
C ASN A 20 -6.85 14.11 25.51
N ILE A 21 -7.69 13.32 24.84
CA ILE A 21 -7.33 11.96 24.40
C ILE A 21 -6.18 12.04 23.39
N ARG A 22 -6.33 12.86 22.33
CA ARG A 22 -5.29 13.03 21.30
C ARG A 22 -3.97 13.50 21.91
N ASP A 23 -4.01 14.58 22.68
CA ASP A 23 -2.83 15.26 23.20
C ASP A 23 -2.17 14.46 24.33
N GLY A 24 -2.97 13.82 25.18
CA GLY A 24 -2.49 12.92 26.22
C GLY A 24 -1.78 11.70 25.66
N ILE A 25 -2.36 11.03 24.64
CA ILE A 25 -1.67 9.89 24.00
C ILE A 25 -0.40 10.38 23.30
N ASN A 26 -0.44 11.51 22.58
CA ASN A 26 0.75 12.08 21.94
C ASN A 26 1.86 12.40 22.94
N GLN A 27 1.53 12.90 24.14
CA GLN A 27 2.50 13.14 25.20
C GLN A 27 3.30 11.87 25.55
N HIS A 28 2.62 10.73 25.69
CA HIS A 28 3.25 9.46 25.97
C HIS A 28 3.97 8.84 24.77
N LEU A 29 3.56 9.19 23.55
CA LEU A 29 4.17 8.69 22.30
C LEU A 29 5.41 9.46 21.83
N ARG A 30 5.76 10.60 22.44
CA ARG A 30 6.94 11.42 22.04
C ARG A 30 8.24 10.66 21.75
N PRO A 31 8.64 9.60 22.49
CA PRO A 31 9.87 8.87 22.16
C PRO A 31 9.74 7.97 20.92
N LEU A 32 8.52 7.74 20.42
CA LEU A 32 8.21 6.85 19.31
C LEU A 32 7.90 7.67 18.04
N PRO A 33 8.18 7.14 16.84
CA PRO A 33 7.85 7.81 15.57
C PRO A 33 6.37 7.61 15.21
N ILE A 34 5.46 7.94 16.14
CA ILE A 34 4.02 7.75 16.04
C ILE A 34 3.33 9.02 16.56
N ALA A 35 2.31 9.49 15.84
CA ALA A 35 1.49 10.61 16.26
C ALA A 35 0.00 10.29 16.05
N ILE A 36 -0.83 10.67 17.02
CA ILE A 36 -2.29 10.69 16.92
C ILE A 36 -2.68 12.03 16.29
N LEU A 37 -3.33 11.97 15.14
CA LEU A 37 -3.72 13.17 14.38
C LEU A 37 -5.09 13.70 14.80
N ASP A 38 -6.01 12.81 15.15
CA ASP A 38 -7.41 13.12 15.41
C ASP A 38 -8.03 12.04 16.33
N ALA A 39 -9.07 12.41 17.06
CA ALA A 39 -9.86 11.52 17.91
C ALA A 39 -11.34 11.83 17.70
N LYS A 40 -12.16 10.79 17.51
CA LYS A 40 -13.61 10.92 17.26
C LYS A 40 -14.39 9.89 18.06
N GLU A 41 -15.52 10.30 18.59
CA GLU A 41 -16.53 9.39 19.10
C GLU A 41 -17.25 8.72 17.92
N VAL A 42 -17.57 7.44 18.08
CA VAL A 42 -18.17 6.59 17.06
C VAL A 42 -19.28 5.76 17.69
N ASN A 43 -20.17 5.21 16.86
CA ASN A 43 -21.22 4.31 17.33
C ASN A 43 -20.61 3.05 17.98
N GLY A 44 -21.32 2.46 18.94
CA GLY A 44 -20.85 1.28 19.68
C GLY A 44 -20.69 0.00 18.85
N ASP A 45 -21.22 -0.03 17.62
CA ASP A 45 -21.03 -1.12 16.66
C ASP A 45 -19.82 -0.91 15.72
N PHE A 46 -19.14 0.23 15.82
CA PHE A 46 -17.98 0.54 15.00
C PHE A 46 -16.79 -0.36 15.35
N HIS A 47 -16.17 -0.93 14.31
CA HIS A 47 -14.92 -1.65 14.45
C HIS A 47 -13.93 -1.23 13.36
N ALA A 48 -12.81 -0.60 13.75
CA ALA A 48 -11.84 0.01 12.83
C ALA A 48 -11.37 -0.93 11.70
N ARG A 49 -11.32 -2.25 11.95
CA ARG A 49 -10.99 -3.26 10.92
C ARG A 49 -12.18 -3.66 10.04
N PHE A 50 -13.34 -3.97 10.63
CA PHE A 50 -14.42 -4.70 9.97
C PHE A 50 -15.42 -3.76 9.31
N SER A 51 -15.61 -2.56 9.87
CA SER A 51 -16.42 -1.50 9.28
C SER A 51 -15.74 -0.83 8.08
N ALA A 52 -14.44 -1.06 7.85
CA ALA A 52 -13.70 -0.45 6.76
C ALA A 52 -14.18 -0.96 5.38
N GLN A 53 -14.61 -0.03 4.53
CA GLN A 53 -15.09 -0.26 3.17
C GLN A 53 -13.96 -0.28 2.14
N LEU A 54 -12.98 0.62 2.31
CA LEU A 54 -11.86 0.77 1.37
C LEU A 54 -10.56 1.09 2.10
N ARG A 55 -9.45 0.55 1.59
CA ARG A 55 -8.10 0.90 2.03
C ARG A 55 -7.31 1.33 0.81
N SER A 56 -6.68 2.49 0.91
CA SER A 56 -5.86 3.08 -0.15
C SER A 56 -4.40 3.08 0.28
N TYR A 57 -3.54 2.47 -0.52
CA TYR A 57 -2.09 2.46 -0.32
C TYR A 57 -1.40 3.28 -1.39
N GLU A 58 -0.33 3.96 -0.98
CA GLU A 58 0.59 4.69 -1.83
C GLU A 58 1.98 4.04 -1.74
N TYR A 59 2.61 3.79 -2.89
CA TYR A 59 4.01 3.38 -2.95
C TYR A 59 4.83 4.46 -3.65
N LEU A 60 5.85 4.97 -2.96
CA LEU A 60 6.73 6.04 -3.45
C LEU A 60 8.04 5.48 -4.00
N ILE A 61 8.29 5.79 -5.27
CA ILE A 61 9.54 5.50 -5.98
C ILE A 61 10.19 6.82 -6.39
N ILE A 62 11.50 6.94 -6.19
CA ILE A 62 12.30 8.03 -6.73
C ILE A 62 13.20 7.46 -7.83
N ASN A 63 12.92 7.84 -9.07
CA ASN A 63 13.58 7.32 -10.27
C ASN A 63 14.67 8.26 -10.76
N ARG A 64 15.88 8.07 -10.22
CA ARG A 64 17.10 8.82 -10.58
C ARG A 64 18.34 7.98 -10.26
N ARG A 65 19.50 8.33 -10.82
CA ARG A 65 20.77 7.62 -10.58
C ARG A 65 21.37 7.90 -9.20
N SER A 66 21.28 9.13 -8.71
CA SER A 66 21.90 9.50 -7.44
C SER A 66 21.18 8.87 -6.24
N PRO A 67 21.91 8.41 -5.21
CA PRO A 67 21.33 7.85 -3.99
C PRO A 67 20.31 8.78 -3.28
N LEU A 68 19.52 8.19 -2.40
CA LEU A 68 18.54 8.92 -1.57
C LEU A 68 19.18 9.27 -0.22
N THR A 69 19.57 10.54 -0.06
CA THR A 69 19.92 11.12 1.23
C THR A 69 18.64 11.58 1.95
N LEU A 70 17.88 12.47 1.29
CA LEU A 70 16.48 12.74 1.59
C LEU A 70 15.61 11.55 1.17
N TYR A 71 14.56 11.26 1.93
CA TYR A 71 13.68 10.09 1.75
C TYR A 71 14.36 8.72 1.94
N LYS A 72 15.55 8.67 2.55
CA LYS A 72 16.13 7.40 3.00
C LYS A 72 15.13 6.71 3.92
N ASN A 73 14.87 5.42 3.67
CA ASN A 73 13.85 4.63 4.36
C ASN A 73 12.40 5.17 4.24
N GLN A 74 12.13 5.99 3.23
CA GLN A 74 10.80 6.56 2.94
C GLN A 74 10.38 6.40 1.47
N ALA A 75 11.33 6.13 0.57
CA ALA A 75 11.05 5.86 -0.83
C ALA A 75 11.98 4.79 -1.39
N TRP A 76 11.52 4.08 -2.42
CA TRP A 76 12.39 3.17 -3.16
C TRP A 76 13.17 3.93 -4.24
N GLY A 77 14.49 4.03 -4.07
CA GLY A 77 15.39 4.53 -5.11
C GLY A 77 15.53 3.51 -6.25
N VAL A 78 15.17 3.90 -7.48
CA VAL A 78 15.34 3.06 -8.67
C VAL A 78 16.22 3.78 -9.68
N PHE A 79 17.42 3.23 -9.92
CA PHE A 79 18.44 3.87 -10.76
C PHE A 79 18.17 3.76 -12.26
N LYS A 80 17.59 2.63 -12.70
CA LYS A 80 17.24 2.42 -14.12
C LYS A 80 16.02 3.25 -14.46
N GLN A 81 16.07 3.99 -15.57
CA GLN A 81 14.92 4.75 -16.07
C GLN A 81 13.73 3.82 -16.32
N LEU A 82 12.55 4.20 -15.82
CA LEU A 82 11.33 3.40 -15.94
C LEU A 82 10.43 3.89 -17.07
N ASN A 83 9.94 2.96 -17.88
CA ASN A 83 8.90 3.24 -18.87
C ASN A 83 7.52 3.35 -18.20
N ILE A 84 7.12 4.60 -17.90
CA ILE A 84 5.88 4.90 -17.19
C ILE A 84 4.64 4.50 -18.00
N ASN A 85 4.68 4.64 -19.32
CA ASN A 85 3.54 4.28 -20.17
C ASN A 85 3.30 2.77 -20.14
N ALA A 86 4.36 1.96 -20.15
CA ALA A 86 4.26 0.52 -19.96
C ALA A 86 3.71 0.17 -18.56
N MET A 87 4.19 0.83 -17.51
CA MET A 87 3.69 0.63 -16.15
C MET A 87 2.20 0.97 -16.03
N LYS A 88 1.75 2.10 -16.60
CA LYS A 88 0.34 2.50 -16.61
C LYS A 88 -0.54 1.47 -17.35
N LYS A 89 -0.10 1.01 -18.53
CA LYS A 89 -0.81 -0.03 -19.30
C LYS A 89 -0.91 -1.35 -18.52
N ALA A 90 0.16 -1.72 -17.81
CA ALA A 90 0.20 -2.91 -16.98
C ALA A 90 -0.74 -2.79 -15.75
N ALA A 91 -0.77 -1.62 -15.10
CA ALA A 91 -1.48 -1.39 -13.85
C ALA A 91 -2.99 -1.69 -13.93
N ILE A 92 -3.63 -1.33 -15.05
CA ILE A 92 -5.07 -1.54 -15.29
C ILE A 92 -5.45 -3.03 -15.17
N ASN A 93 -4.56 -3.95 -15.53
CA ASN A 93 -4.85 -5.39 -15.49
C ASN A 93 -4.99 -5.94 -14.07
N PHE A 94 -4.58 -5.20 -13.04
CA PHE A 94 -4.77 -5.58 -11.65
C PHE A 94 -6.18 -5.24 -11.14
N GLU A 95 -6.92 -4.35 -11.79
CA GLU A 95 -8.25 -3.92 -11.35
C GLU A 95 -9.30 -5.02 -11.57
N GLY A 96 -10.28 -5.09 -10.69
CA GLY A 96 -11.32 -6.11 -10.68
C GLY A 96 -11.07 -7.25 -9.69
N LYS A 97 -11.91 -8.29 -9.79
CA LYS A 97 -11.91 -9.47 -8.92
C LYS A 97 -11.05 -10.58 -9.52
N HIS A 98 -9.97 -10.94 -8.84
CA HIS A 98 -9.02 -11.96 -9.31
C HIS A 98 -8.57 -12.87 -8.18
N ASP A 99 -8.02 -14.02 -8.54
CA ASP A 99 -7.23 -14.86 -7.65
C ASP A 99 -5.79 -14.35 -7.61
N PHE A 100 -5.41 -13.69 -6.52
CA PHE A 100 -4.10 -13.07 -6.36
C PHE A 100 -3.09 -13.97 -5.65
N ASN A 101 -3.20 -15.30 -5.78
CA ASN A 101 -2.27 -16.22 -5.14
C ASN A 101 -0.79 -15.97 -5.56
N GLY A 102 -0.55 -15.63 -6.83
CA GLY A 102 0.79 -15.23 -7.30
C GLY A 102 1.30 -13.90 -6.72
N PHE A 103 0.44 -13.13 -6.04
CA PHE A 103 0.74 -11.86 -5.39
C PHE A 103 0.60 -11.95 -3.86
N ARG A 104 0.85 -13.14 -3.32
CA ARG A 104 0.76 -13.45 -1.89
C ARG A 104 2.14 -13.85 -1.34
N SER A 105 2.48 -13.40 -0.15
CA SER A 105 3.63 -13.94 0.62
C SER A 105 3.29 -15.32 1.20
N ILE A 106 4.31 -16.16 1.39
CA ILE A 106 4.14 -17.52 1.95
C ILE A 106 3.52 -17.47 3.36
N ASP A 107 3.84 -16.44 4.14
CA ASP A 107 3.34 -16.21 5.51
C ASP A 107 1.92 -15.64 5.56
N CYS A 108 1.22 -15.56 4.42
CA CYS A 108 -0.12 -15.01 4.38
C CYS A 108 -1.14 -15.98 5.01
N GLN A 109 -1.76 -15.53 6.09
CA GLN A 109 -2.78 -16.27 6.84
C GLN A 109 -4.21 -16.14 6.26
N ALA A 110 -4.39 -15.37 5.18
CA ALA A 110 -5.71 -15.23 4.56
C ALA A 110 -6.18 -16.57 3.95
N SER A 111 -7.37 -17.01 4.32
CA SER A 111 -8.00 -18.25 3.82
C SER A 111 -8.31 -18.22 2.33
N SER A 112 -8.55 -17.03 1.76
CA SER A 112 -8.80 -16.84 0.33
C SER A 112 -7.83 -15.82 -0.27
N SER A 113 -7.24 -16.20 -1.41
CA SER A 113 -6.45 -15.33 -2.28
C SER A 113 -7.30 -14.48 -3.23
N ILE A 114 -8.62 -14.67 -3.25
CA ILE A 114 -9.53 -13.88 -4.09
C ILE A 114 -9.68 -12.50 -3.47
N LYS A 115 -9.31 -11.46 -4.23
CA LYS A 115 -9.47 -10.05 -3.84
C LYS A 115 -10.02 -9.24 -5.00
N THR A 116 -10.63 -8.12 -4.66
CA THR A 116 -11.10 -7.13 -5.63
C THR A 116 -10.29 -5.86 -5.45
N ILE A 117 -9.49 -5.51 -6.44
CA ILE A 117 -8.78 -4.23 -6.50
C ILE A 117 -9.70 -3.24 -7.21
N GLN A 118 -10.03 -2.14 -6.52
CA GLN A 118 -10.91 -1.11 -7.05
C GLN A 118 -10.17 -0.12 -7.96
N SER A 119 -8.90 0.17 -7.65
CA SER A 119 -8.05 0.96 -8.56
C SER A 119 -6.57 0.62 -8.39
N CYS A 120 -5.82 0.72 -9.48
CA CYS A 120 -4.37 0.57 -9.51
C CYS A 120 -3.78 1.58 -10.51
N THR A 121 -3.20 2.66 -10.00
CA THR A 121 -2.74 3.78 -10.84
C THR A 121 -1.26 4.06 -10.69
N VAL A 122 -0.63 4.54 -11.75
CA VAL A 122 0.78 4.97 -11.76
C VAL A 122 0.86 6.41 -12.23
N LYS A 123 1.41 7.29 -11.39
CA LYS A 123 1.60 8.71 -11.70
C LYS A 123 3.09 9.05 -11.62
N LYS A 124 3.56 9.95 -12.50
CA LYS A 124 4.94 10.48 -12.47
C LYS A 124 4.89 11.99 -12.40
N ASN A 125 5.70 12.56 -11.51
CA ASN A 125 6.00 13.99 -11.46
C ASN A 125 7.52 14.16 -11.28
N LYS A 126 8.20 14.69 -12.31
CA LYS A 126 9.67 14.78 -12.35
C LYS A 126 10.31 13.41 -12.03
N GLN A 127 11.06 13.30 -10.94
CA GLN A 127 11.72 12.06 -10.48
C GLN A 127 10.81 11.16 -9.63
N TYR A 128 9.66 11.66 -9.17
CA TYR A 128 8.76 10.93 -8.28
C TYR A 128 7.79 10.10 -9.10
N ILE A 129 7.69 8.83 -8.75
CA ILE A 129 6.70 7.90 -9.29
C ILE A 129 5.88 7.38 -8.12
N VAL A 130 4.58 7.49 -8.24
CA VAL A 130 3.62 7.11 -7.22
C VAL A 130 2.73 6.02 -7.79
N ILE A 131 2.67 4.88 -7.10
CA ILE A 131 1.74 3.80 -7.40
C ILE A 131 0.68 3.80 -6.31
N ASN A 132 -0.58 4.02 -6.70
CA ASN A 132 -1.70 3.95 -5.76
C ASN A 132 -2.51 2.70 -6.03
N VAL A 133 -2.85 1.96 -4.97
CA VAL A 133 -3.70 0.77 -5.04
C VAL A 133 -4.78 0.87 -3.98
N ALA A 134 -6.04 0.76 -4.40
CA ALA A 134 -7.20 0.78 -3.51
C ALA A 134 -7.98 -0.53 -3.59
N ALA A 135 -8.31 -1.11 -2.43
CA ALA A 135 -9.10 -2.34 -2.32
C ALA A 135 -9.73 -2.45 -0.92
N LYS A 136 -10.83 -3.21 -0.80
CA LYS A 136 -11.44 -3.49 0.51
C LYS A 136 -10.48 -4.21 1.44
N SER A 137 -9.72 -5.17 0.93
CA SER A 137 -8.70 -5.90 1.67
C SER A 137 -7.55 -6.34 0.76
N PHE A 138 -6.39 -6.60 1.36
CA PHE A 138 -5.19 -7.04 0.66
C PHE A 138 -4.62 -8.31 1.30
N LEU A 139 -3.90 -9.10 0.51
CA LEU A 139 -3.09 -10.22 0.99
C LEU A 139 -1.75 -9.71 1.56
N HIS A 140 -1.09 -10.55 2.38
CA HIS A 140 0.22 -10.21 2.92
C HIS A 140 1.22 -9.91 1.79
N SER A 141 1.83 -8.72 1.84
CA SER A 141 2.75 -8.16 0.84
C SER A 141 2.17 -7.90 -0.56
N GLN A 142 0.86 -8.02 -0.79
CA GLN A 142 0.26 -7.90 -2.14
C GLN A 142 0.63 -6.60 -2.86
N VAL A 143 0.43 -5.45 -2.21
CA VAL A 143 0.75 -4.14 -2.81
C VAL A 143 2.23 -4.03 -3.19
N ARG A 144 3.13 -4.61 -2.40
CA ARG A 144 4.58 -4.61 -2.66
C ARG A 144 4.95 -5.52 -3.83
N ILE A 145 4.27 -6.66 -3.99
CA ILE A 145 4.50 -7.57 -5.12
C ILE A 145 3.95 -6.96 -6.41
N ILE A 146 2.78 -6.33 -6.36
CA ILE A 146 2.22 -5.55 -7.49
C ILE A 146 3.19 -4.43 -7.90
N THR A 147 3.62 -3.60 -6.95
CA THR A 147 4.59 -2.51 -7.18
C THR A 147 5.87 -3.04 -7.82
N GLY A 148 6.42 -4.13 -7.26
CA GLY A 148 7.60 -4.79 -7.79
C GLY A 148 7.48 -5.26 -9.23
N THR A 149 6.34 -5.89 -9.53
CA THR A 149 5.99 -6.35 -10.88
C THR A 149 5.86 -5.19 -11.85
N LEU A 150 5.20 -4.10 -11.45
CA LEU A 150 5.13 -2.88 -12.24
C LEU A 150 6.51 -2.26 -12.48
N VAL A 151 7.40 -2.26 -11.49
CA VAL A 151 8.77 -1.79 -11.67
C VAL A 151 9.54 -2.69 -12.65
N ASP A 152 9.36 -4.01 -12.60
CA ASP A 152 9.98 -4.93 -13.57
C ASP A 152 9.42 -4.74 -14.99
N VAL A 153 8.13 -4.39 -15.14
CA VAL A 153 7.56 -3.89 -16.41
C VAL A 153 8.24 -2.60 -16.86
N GLY A 154 8.36 -1.62 -15.95
CA GLY A 154 9.00 -0.34 -16.25
C GLY A 154 10.48 -0.49 -16.65
N LYS A 155 11.16 -1.52 -16.16
CA LYS A 155 12.54 -1.88 -16.53
C LYS A 155 12.64 -2.67 -17.85
N GLY A 156 11.51 -3.08 -18.42
CA GLY A 156 11.44 -3.91 -19.64
C GLY A 156 11.67 -5.41 -19.41
N LYS A 157 11.64 -5.90 -18.16
CA LYS A 157 11.83 -7.32 -17.85
C LYS A 157 10.55 -8.14 -18.03
N ILE A 158 9.40 -7.50 -17.87
CA ILE A 158 8.07 -8.11 -18.02
C ILE A 158 7.32 -7.30 -19.07
N SER A 159 6.74 -7.97 -20.06
CA SER A 159 5.84 -7.30 -21.00
C SER A 159 4.58 -6.80 -20.27
N PRO A 160 4.11 -5.56 -20.51
CA PRO A 160 2.88 -5.07 -19.90
C PRO A 160 1.64 -5.91 -20.25
N THR A 161 1.66 -6.62 -21.38
CA THR A 161 0.57 -7.52 -21.81
C THR A 161 0.53 -8.85 -21.03
N ASN A 162 1.61 -9.21 -20.33
CA ASN A 162 1.70 -10.49 -19.60
C ASN A 162 1.06 -10.44 -18.21
N ILE A 163 0.63 -9.29 -17.71
CA ILE A 163 0.11 -9.16 -16.34
C ILE A 163 -1.11 -10.05 -16.10
N LYS A 164 -2.05 -10.10 -17.05
CA LYS A 164 -3.22 -10.99 -16.97
C LYS A 164 -2.79 -12.45 -16.83
N LYS A 165 -1.87 -12.91 -17.69
CA LYS A 165 -1.31 -14.26 -17.64
C LYS A 165 -0.61 -14.55 -16.31
N ILE A 166 0.09 -13.58 -15.73
CA ILE A 166 0.74 -13.73 -14.42
C ILE A 166 -0.31 -13.91 -13.32
N ILE A 167 -1.38 -13.10 -13.32
CA ILE A 167 -2.49 -13.24 -12.37
C ILE A 167 -3.16 -14.61 -12.54
N GLU A 168 -3.51 -14.99 -13.76
CA GLU A 168 -4.17 -16.27 -14.10
C GLU A 168 -3.30 -17.49 -13.75
N SER A 169 -1.98 -17.36 -13.85
CA SER A 169 -1.05 -18.44 -13.50
C SER A 169 -1.04 -18.78 -12.02
N LYS A 170 -1.44 -17.84 -11.15
CA LYS A 170 -1.46 -17.99 -9.68
C LYS A 170 -0.09 -18.33 -9.07
N ASP A 171 0.97 -18.21 -9.86
CA ASP A 171 2.33 -18.63 -9.52
C ASP A 171 3.17 -17.40 -9.13
N ARG A 172 3.64 -17.40 -7.87
CA ARG A 172 4.47 -16.33 -7.33
C ARG A 172 5.78 -16.15 -8.10
N SER A 173 6.33 -17.19 -8.71
CA SER A 173 7.58 -17.14 -9.48
C SER A 173 7.47 -16.27 -10.75
N LYS A 174 6.24 -16.12 -11.28
CA LYS A 174 5.97 -15.31 -12.48
C LYS A 174 5.78 -13.83 -12.17
N ALA A 175 5.50 -13.48 -10.91
CA ALA A 175 5.39 -12.11 -10.46
C ALA A 175 6.78 -11.50 -10.19
N GLY A 176 6.86 -10.17 -10.25
CA GLY A 176 8.11 -9.45 -10.04
C GLY A 176 8.67 -9.56 -8.62
N THR A 177 9.84 -8.95 -8.43
CA THR A 177 10.51 -8.90 -7.13
C THR A 177 9.64 -8.19 -6.10
N THR A 178 9.55 -8.66 -4.85
CA THR A 178 8.80 -7.92 -3.81
C THR A 178 9.46 -6.56 -3.56
N ALA A 179 8.74 -5.46 -3.77
CA ALA A 179 9.28 -4.11 -3.53
C ALA A 179 9.66 -3.91 -2.05
N PRO A 180 10.68 -3.08 -1.71
CA PRO A 180 11.05 -2.80 -0.32
C PRO A 180 9.87 -2.26 0.52
N ALA A 181 9.85 -2.53 1.83
CA ALA A 181 8.72 -2.13 2.68
C ALA A 181 8.69 -0.62 2.99
N HIS A 182 9.83 0.05 2.91
CA HIS A 182 9.99 1.43 3.36
C HIS A 182 9.42 2.50 2.40
N GLY A 183 9.05 2.12 1.18
CA GLY A 183 8.37 3.01 0.23
C GLY A 183 6.83 2.93 0.29
N LEU A 184 6.27 2.02 1.10
CA LEU A 184 4.82 1.80 1.18
C LEU A 184 4.19 2.58 2.33
N TYR A 185 3.09 3.26 2.04
CA TYR A 185 2.27 4.05 2.97
C TYR A 185 0.82 3.60 2.90
N LEU A 186 0.20 3.30 4.05
CA LEU A 186 -1.26 3.30 4.16
C LEU A 186 -1.75 4.76 4.10
N LEU A 187 -2.40 5.14 3.01
CA LEU A 187 -2.82 6.52 2.77
C LEU A 187 -4.11 6.86 3.52
N LYS A 188 -5.13 6.00 3.42
CA LYS A 188 -6.46 6.23 3.99
C LYS A 188 -7.22 4.92 4.20
N VAL A 189 -8.07 4.91 5.22
CA VAL A 189 -9.14 3.92 5.41
C VAL A 189 -10.48 4.65 5.30
N GLU A 190 -11.41 4.10 4.55
CA GLU A 190 -12.77 4.64 4.36
C GLU A 190 -13.77 3.71 5.04
N TYR A 191 -14.76 4.30 5.70
CA TYR A 191 -15.77 3.65 6.55
C TYR A 191 -17.16 3.93 6.03
#